data_AF-A0A254TES8-F1
#
_entry.id   AF-A0A254TES8-F1
#
_cell.length_a   1.000
_cell.length_b   1.000
_cell.length_c   1.000
_cell.angle_alpha   90.00
_cell.angle_beta   90.00
_cell.angle_gamma   90.00
#
_symmetry.space_group_name_H-M   'P 1'
#
loop_
_entity.id
_entity.type
_entity.pdbx_description
1 polymer ?
#
loop_
_entity_poly.entity_id
_entity_poly.type
_entity_poly.pdbx_seq_one_letter_code
_entity_poly.pdbx_strand_id
1 'polypeptide(L)'
;MLANSAIRVMVIGCLIKEAVMQTIKWSEDMTLGVKDMDEAHKVFFEDLSALLTMPDDQFPTAFMGLIGKVEKDFREEEDLMEEIDYPGLLGHREQHSRVLGALHHVAPHVLNGDIALGREAAELLPQWFLFHLSTMDTALAFALDTQGAEINPATIRLAAERIRQGMDRTT
;
A
#
# COMPACT_ATOMS: atom_id res chain seq x y z
N MET A 1 39.44 19.01 14.07
CA MET A 1 38.79 17.75 13.64
C MET A 1 37.65 17.47 14.63
N LEU A 2 36.48 17.02 14.16
CA LEU A 2 35.18 16.87 14.88
C LEU A 2 34.17 18.02 14.66
N ALA A 3 33.72 18.22 13.42
CA ALA A 3 32.50 19.01 13.14
C ALA A 3 31.80 18.62 11.82
N ASN A 4 32.04 17.43 11.26
CA ASN A 4 31.59 17.11 9.88
C ASN A 4 30.73 15.85 9.73
N SER A 5 30.35 15.18 10.82
CA SER A 5 29.55 13.94 10.74
C SER A 5 28.06 14.15 11.08
N ALA A 6 27.70 15.17 11.87
CA ALA A 6 26.29 15.42 12.23
C ALA A 6 25.50 16.13 11.11
N ILE A 7 26.15 17.06 10.40
CA ILE A 7 25.51 17.83 9.32
C ILE A 7 25.17 16.91 8.13
N ARG A 8 25.97 15.86 7.88
CA ARG A 8 25.80 14.98 6.73
C ARG A 8 24.60 14.03 6.88
N VAL A 9 24.28 13.60 8.11
CA VAL A 9 23.06 12.79 8.41
C VAL A 9 21.81 13.66 8.37
N MET A 10 21.89 14.91 8.87
CA MET A 10 20.77 15.85 8.86
C MET A 10 20.40 16.31 7.44
N VAL A 11 21.39 16.47 6.55
CA VAL A 11 21.15 16.81 5.14
C VAL A 11 20.60 15.59 4.37
N ILE A 12 21.03 14.36 4.66
CA ILE A 12 20.44 13.16 4.01
C ILE A 12 18.99 12.94 4.48
N GLY A 13 18.69 13.14 5.77
CA GLY A 13 17.30 13.12 6.27
C GLY A 13 16.43 14.26 5.72
N CYS A 14 17.01 15.44 5.49
CA CYS A 14 16.34 16.58 4.86
C CYS A 14 16.08 16.37 3.35
N LEU A 15 17.03 15.77 2.63
CA LEU A 15 16.90 15.48 1.20
C LEU A 15 15.90 14.33 0.93
N ILE A 16 15.72 13.41 1.88
CA ILE A 16 14.61 12.42 1.83
C ILE A 16 13.27 13.12 2.09
N LYS A 17 13.17 14.05 3.06
CA LYS A 17 11.95 14.84 3.29
C LYS A 17 11.53 15.69 2.08
N GLU A 18 12.47 16.26 1.33
CA GLU A 18 12.16 17.03 0.12
C GLU A 18 11.71 16.15 -1.06
N ALA A 19 12.18 14.90 -1.14
CA ALA A 19 11.79 13.96 -2.19
C ALA A 19 10.45 13.25 -1.91
N VAL A 20 10.04 13.13 -0.65
CA VAL A 20 8.76 12.49 -0.25
C VAL A 20 7.56 13.42 -0.40
N MET A 21 7.79 14.73 -0.56
CA MET A 21 6.75 15.70 -0.95
C MET A 21 6.40 15.61 -2.46
N GLN A 22 6.68 14.49 -3.11
CA GLN A 22 6.03 14.16 -4.38
C GLN A 22 4.58 13.83 -4.03
N THR A 23 3.63 14.52 -4.66
CA THR A 23 2.22 14.17 -4.52
C THR A 23 2.06 12.70 -4.86
N ILE A 24 1.77 11.89 -3.84
CA ILE A 24 1.44 10.48 -4.00
C ILE A 24 0.17 10.45 -4.86
N LYS A 25 0.31 10.01 -6.11
CA LYS A 25 -0.77 9.96 -7.08
C LYS A 25 -0.84 8.56 -7.64
N TRP A 26 -2.06 8.07 -7.77
CA TRP A 26 -2.34 6.90 -8.58
C TRP A 26 -1.81 7.11 -10.01
N SER A 27 -1.26 6.05 -10.60
CA SER A 27 -0.91 6.01 -12.03
C SER A 27 -1.51 4.76 -12.67
N GLU A 28 -1.70 4.79 -13.99
CA GLU A 28 -2.24 3.64 -14.73
C GLU A 28 -1.33 2.39 -14.65
N ASP A 29 -0.05 2.55 -14.34
CA ASP A 29 0.88 1.43 -14.12
C ASP A 29 0.57 0.62 -12.85
N MET A 30 -0.30 1.14 -11.98
CA MET A 30 -0.76 0.48 -10.75
C MET A 30 -2.03 -0.35 -10.95
N THR A 31 -2.64 -0.30 -12.14
CA THR A 31 -3.88 -1.02 -12.47
C THR A 31 -3.61 -2.52 -12.62
N LEU A 32 -4.33 -3.34 -11.85
CA LEU A 32 -4.22 -4.80 -11.87
C LEU A 32 -5.25 -5.48 -12.80
N GLY A 33 -6.27 -4.74 -13.23
CA GLY A 33 -7.33 -5.26 -14.10
C GLY A 33 -8.49 -5.90 -13.34
N VAL A 34 -8.48 -5.84 -12.00
CA VAL A 34 -9.60 -6.23 -11.15
C VAL A 34 -10.32 -4.96 -10.73
N LYS A 35 -11.45 -4.68 -11.40
CA LYS A 35 -12.14 -3.38 -11.33
C LYS A 35 -12.33 -2.86 -9.91
N ASP A 36 -12.90 -3.69 -9.03
CA ASP A 36 -13.25 -3.24 -7.67
C ASP A 36 -12.00 -2.99 -6.81
N MET A 37 -10.93 -3.79 -6.98
CA MET A 37 -9.63 -3.55 -6.33
C MET A 37 -8.98 -2.26 -6.85
N ASP A 38 -8.96 -2.06 -8.17
CA ASP A 38 -8.37 -0.86 -8.79
C ASP A 38 -9.11 0.42 -8.37
N GLU A 39 -10.43 0.36 -8.20
CA GLU A 39 -11.24 1.47 -7.68
C GLU A 39 -10.93 1.76 -6.21
N ALA A 40 -10.85 0.73 -5.35
CA ALA A 40 -10.46 0.90 -3.94
C ALA A 40 -9.06 1.52 -3.81
N HIS A 41 -8.10 1.04 -4.60
CA HIS A 41 -6.73 1.55 -4.59
C HIS A 41 -6.63 3.02 -5.04
N LYS A 42 -7.41 3.42 -6.05
CA LYS A 42 -7.49 4.83 -6.47
C LYS A 42 -8.01 5.72 -5.35
N VAL A 43 -9.11 5.31 -4.72
CA VAL A 43 -9.73 6.04 -3.61
C VAL A 43 -8.76 6.14 -2.42
N PHE A 44 -8.01 5.08 -2.12
CA PHE A 44 -6.98 5.11 -1.08
C PHE A 44 -5.92 6.21 -1.31
N PHE A 45 -5.39 6.33 -2.54
CA PHE A 45 -4.43 7.40 -2.87
C PHE A 45 -5.05 8.80 -2.79
N GLU A 46 -6.29 8.95 -3.22
CA GLU A 46 -7.02 10.22 -3.14
C GLU A 46 -7.22 10.66 -1.68
N ASP A 47 -7.70 9.74 -0.83
CA ASP A 47 -7.93 9.99 0.59
C ASP A 47 -6.61 10.28 1.32
N LEU A 48 -5.54 9.53 1.00
CA LEU A 48 -4.22 9.74 1.60
C LEU A 48 -3.63 11.10 1.22
N SER A 49 -3.75 11.49 -0.05
CA SER A 49 -3.30 12.80 -0.53
C SER A 49 -4.08 13.95 0.12
N ALA A 50 -5.39 13.79 0.29
CA ALA A 50 -6.23 14.74 1.01
C ALA A 50 -5.82 14.84 2.49
N LEU A 51 -5.59 13.69 3.16
CA LEU A 51 -5.17 13.62 4.56
C LEU A 51 -3.82 14.32 4.81
N LEU A 52 -2.85 14.14 3.91
CA LEU A 52 -1.52 14.74 4.07
C LEU A 52 -1.51 16.26 3.86
N THR A 53 -2.52 16.82 3.19
CA THR A 53 -2.57 18.25 2.85
C THR A 53 -3.63 19.04 3.62
N MET A 54 -4.54 18.38 4.34
CA MET A 54 -5.60 19.06 5.09
C MET A 54 -5.09 19.79 6.34
N PRO A 55 -5.83 20.80 6.82
CA PRO A 55 -5.55 21.49 8.08
C PRO A 55 -5.52 20.56 9.31
N ASP A 56 -4.71 20.90 10.31
CA ASP A 56 -4.51 20.10 11.52
C ASP A 56 -5.79 19.92 12.36
N ASP A 57 -6.72 20.88 12.34
CA ASP A 57 -8.00 20.78 13.06
C ASP A 57 -8.96 19.75 12.45
N GLN A 58 -8.77 19.37 11.19
CA GLN A 58 -9.56 18.35 10.48
C GLN A 58 -8.89 16.97 10.49
N PHE A 59 -7.57 16.94 10.68
CA PHE A 59 -6.75 15.74 10.55
C PHE A 59 -7.21 14.57 11.42
N PRO A 60 -7.55 14.71 12.73
CA PRO A 60 -7.94 13.56 13.55
C PRO A 60 -9.17 12.82 13.04
N THR A 61 -10.17 13.57 12.57
CA THR A 61 -11.40 12.98 12.03
C THR A 61 -11.11 12.23 10.74
N ALA A 62 -10.32 12.83 9.85
CA ALA A 62 -9.97 12.21 8.59
C ALA A 62 -9.02 11.01 8.74
N PHE A 63 -8.09 11.04 9.70
CA PHE A 63 -7.21 9.92 10.01
C PHE A 63 -8.01 8.69 10.44
N MET A 64 -8.99 8.87 11.34
CA MET A 64 -9.91 7.80 11.72
C MET A 64 -10.79 7.34 10.54
N GLY A 65 -11.20 8.27 9.68
CA GLY A 65 -11.93 7.96 8.45
C GLY A 65 -11.12 7.10 7.47
N LEU A 66 -9.84 7.42 7.28
CA LEU A 66 -8.92 6.62 6.45
C LEU A 66 -8.77 5.21 7.03
N ILE A 67 -8.55 5.08 8.34
CA ILE A 67 -8.45 3.76 8.99
C ILE A 67 -9.69 2.92 8.70
N GLY A 68 -10.89 3.46 8.94
CA GLY A 68 -12.14 2.72 8.70
C GLY A 68 -12.36 2.33 7.24
N LYS A 69 -11.90 3.14 6.28
CA LYS A 69 -11.94 2.77 4.85
C LYS A 69 -10.94 1.67 4.52
N VAL A 70 -9.69 1.78 4.99
CA VAL A 70 -8.66 0.75 4.77
C VAL A 70 -9.09 -0.59 5.38
N GLU A 71 -9.71 -0.58 6.56
CA GLU A 71 -10.28 -1.79 7.18
C GLU A 71 -11.36 -2.44 6.30
N LYS A 72 -12.25 -1.61 5.74
CA LYS A 72 -13.31 -2.07 4.84
C LYS A 72 -12.73 -2.66 3.56
N ASP A 73 -11.79 -1.95 2.93
CA ASP A 73 -11.20 -2.37 1.65
C ASP A 73 -10.39 -3.67 1.82
N PHE A 74 -9.59 -3.79 2.88
CA PHE A 74 -8.90 -5.04 3.23
C PHE A 74 -9.88 -6.18 3.50
N ARG A 75 -11.00 -5.90 4.19
CA ARG A 75 -12.01 -6.93 4.44
C ARG A 75 -12.64 -7.43 3.14
N GLU A 76 -12.97 -6.52 2.22
CA GLU A 76 -13.57 -6.88 0.92
C GLU A 76 -12.58 -7.72 0.07
N GLU A 77 -11.30 -7.36 0.05
CA GLU A 77 -10.26 -8.16 -0.61
C GLU A 77 -10.06 -9.53 0.05
N GLU A 78 -10.11 -9.60 1.38
CA GLU A 78 -10.02 -10.85 2.12
C GLU A 78 -11.22 -11.77 1.90
N ASP A 79 -12.43 -11.21 1.77
CA ASP A 79 -13.61 -11.98 1.40
C ASP A 79 -13.45 -12.57 -0.01
N LEU A 80 -12.94 -11.79 -0.97
CA LEU A 80 -12.61 -12.28 -2.31
C LEU A 80 -11.59 -13.43 -2.26
N MET A 81 -10.55 -13.31 -1.42
CA MET A 81 -9.57 -14.38 -1.23
C MET A 81 -10.18 -15.66 -0.62
N GLU A 82 -11.13 -15.52 0.31
CA GLU A 82 -11.85 -16.66 0.91
C GLU A 82 -12.75 -17.37 -0.09
N GLU A 83 -13.51 -16.63 -0.90
CA GLU A 83 -14.41 -17.19 -1.94
C GLU A 83 -13.67 -18.06 -2.97
N ILE A 84 -12.41 -17.73 -3.17
CA ILE A 84 -11.49 -18.28 -4.17
C ILE A 84 -10.58 -19.38 -3.60
N ASP A 85 -10.68 -19.69 -2.30
CA ASP A 85 -9.76 -20.56 -1.57
C ASP A 85 -8.28 -20.17 -1.81
N TYR A 86 -7.98 -18.85 -1.79
CA TYR A 86 -6.68 -18.33 -2.17
C TYR A 86 -5.55 -18.85 -1.25
N PRO A 87 -4.53 -19.57 -1.77
CA PRO A 87 -3.48 -20.16 -0.94
C PRO A 87 -2.65 -19.13 -0.15
N GLY A 88 -2.57 -17.89 -0.63
CA GLY A 88 -1.81 -16.81 0.00
C GLY A 88 -2.56 -16.05 1.10
N LEU A 89 -3.83 -16.39 1.39
CA LEU A 89 -4.72 -15.64 2.28
C LEU A 89 -4.09 -15.31 3.64
N LEU A 90 -3.49 -16.30 4.31
CA LEU A 90 -2.92 -16.09 5.65
C LEU A 90 -1.78 -15.08 5.67
N GLY A 91 -0.91 -15.11 4.66
CA GLY A 91 0.19 -14.15 4.55
C GLY A 91 -0.31 -12.75 4.19
N HIS A 92 -1.34 -12.68 3.34
CA HIS A 92 -1.95 -11.43 2.90
C HIS A 92 -2.59 -10.70 4.09
N ARG A 93 -3.45 -11.40 4.83
CA ARG A 93 -4.06 -10.91 6.09
C ARG A 93 -3.05 -10.42 7.12
N GLU A 94 -1.90 -11.07 7.18
CA GLU A 94 -0.86 -10.72 8.12
C GLU A 94 -0.23 -9.35 7.79
N GLN A 95 -0.04 -9.04 6.51
CA GLN A 95 0.41 -7.71 6.09
C GLN A 95 -0.65 -6.64 6.35
N HIS A 96 -1.92 -6.91 6.02
CA HIS A 96 -3.04 -6.03 6.36
C HIS A 96 -3.08 -5.73 7.86
N SER A 97 -3.02 -6.77 8.68
CA SER A 97 -3.07 -6.67 10.15
C SER A 97 -1.92 -5.85 10.71
N ARG A 98 -0.71 -5.93 10.13
CA ARG A 98 0.44 -5.12 10.56
C ARG A 98 0.23 -3.63 10.29
N VAL A 99 -0.27 -3.28 9.12
CA VAL A 99 -0.56 -1.87 8.77
C VAL A 99 -1.65 -1.31 9.66
N LEU A 100 -2.79 -2.03 9.76
CA LEU A 100 -3.88 -1.63 10.64
C LEU A 100 -3.42 -1.51 12.09
N GLY A 101 -2.62 -2.45 12.58
CA GLY A 101 -2.04 -2.41 13.92
C GLY A 101 -1.19 -1.17 14.16
N ALA A 102 -0.36 -0.76 13.19
CA ALA A 102 0.43 0.47 13.28
C ALA A 102 -0.44 1.73 13.28
N LEU A 103 -1.46 1.79 12.40
CA LEU A 103 -2.38 2.93 12.34
C LEU A 103 -3.20 3.07 13.63
N HIS A 104 -3.73 1.97 14.15
CA HIS A 104 -4.46 1.94 15.42
C HIS A 104 -3.58 2.28 16.62
N HIS A 105 -2.29 1.92 16.57
CA HIS A 105 -1.35 2.33 17.61
C HIS A 105 -1.16 3.85 17.64
N VAL A 106 -1.17 4.50 16.48
CA VAL A 106 -0.99 5.96 16.33
C VAL A 106 -2.29 6.73 16.60
N ALA A 107 -3.45 6.17 16.26
CA ALA A 107 -4.77 6.80 16.44
C ALA A 107 -5.00 7.51 17.80
N PRO A 108 -4.75 6.89 18.98
CA PRO A 108 -4.96 7.57 20.26
C PRO A 108 -4.04 8.78 20.45
N HIS A 109 -2.84 8.80 19.87
CA HIS A 109 -1.95 9.96 19.93
C HIS A 109 -2.48 11.12 19.09
N VAL A 110 -2.95 10.81 17.88
CA VAL A 110 -3.60 11.79 16.98
C VAL A 110 -4.84 12.41 17.64
N LEU A 111 -5.68 11.59 18.27
CA LEU A 111 -6.86 12.06 19.01
C LEU A 111 -6.51 12.93 20.22
N ASN A 112 -5.30 12.78 20.78
CA ASN A 112 -4.77 13.62 21.85
C ASN A 112 -3.97 14.83 21.34
N GLY A 113 -3.96 15.09 20.03
CA GLY A 113 -3.37 16.28 19.41
C GLY A 113 -1.97 16.09 18.82
N ASP A 114 -1.42 14.88 18.82
CA ASP A 114 -0.15 14.58 18.15
C ASP A 114 -0.35 14.37 16.64
N ILE A 115 -0.62 15.46 15.93
CA ILE A 115 -0.88 15.46 14.48
C ILE A 115 0.39 15.08 13.70
N ALA A 116 1.56 15.48 14.20
CA ALA A 116 2.84 15.18 13.56
C ALA A 116 3.06 13.67 13.46
N LEU A 117 2.82 12.93 14.54
CA LEU A 117 2.92 11.47 14.53
C LEU A 117 1.94 10.81 13.55
N GLY A 118 0.71 11.34 13.46
CA GLY A 118 -0.27 10.88 12.47
C GLY A 118 0.18 11.08 11.03
N ARG A 119 0.77 12.23 10.72
CA ARG A 119 1.32 12.52 9.39
C ARG A 119 2.52 11.63 9.07
N GLU A 120 3.43 11.44 10.01
CA GLU A 120 4.57 10.52 9.84
C GLU A 120 4.09 9.09 9.54
N ALA A 121 3.06 8.60 10.23
CA ALA A 121 2.47 7.29 9.94
C ALA A 121 1.85 7.22 8.53
N ALA A 122 1.08 8.26 8.15
CA ALA A 122 0.44 8.34 6.84
C ALA A 122 1.47 8.43 5.69
N GLU A 123 2.59 9.14 5.88
CA GLU A 123 3.68 9.27 4.89
C GLU A 123 4.38 7.95 4.56
N LEU A 124 4.28 6.93 5.43
CA LEU A 124 4.87 5.60 5.21
C LEU A 124 3.97 4.67 4.38
N LEU A 125 2.66 4.95 4.34
CA LEU A 125 1.68 4.12 3.65
C LEU A 125 1.93 3.93 2.14
N PRO A 126 2.35 4.94 1.36
CA PRO A 126 2.57 4.79 -0.08
C PRO A 126 3.67 3.78 -0.40
N GLN A 127 4.76 3.81 0.36
CA GLN A 127 5.87 2.88 0.14
C GLN A 127 5.45 1.45 0.44
N TRP A 128 4.71 1.24 1.55
CA TRP A 128 4.15 -0.06 1.87
C TRP A 128 3.19 -0.53 0.77
N PHE A 129 2.26 0.34 0.35
CA PHE A 129 1.26 0.03 -0.67
C PHE A 129 1.90 -0.41 -1.99
N LEU A 130 2.89 0.34 -2.50
CA LEU A 130 3.55 -0.02 -3.77
C LEU A 130 4.24 -1.39 -3.70
N PHE A 131 4.83 -1.72 -2.55
CA PHE A 131 5.40 -3.05 -2.34
C PHE A 131 4.30 -4.13 -2.29
N HIS A 132 3.21 -3.86 -1.59
CA HIS A 132 2.08 -4.77 -1.46
C HIS A 132 1.43 -5.05 -2.83
N LEU A 133 1.08 -3.99 -3.56
CA LEU A 133 0.54 -4.01 -4.91
C LEU A 133 1.38 -4.85 -5.86
N SER A 134 2.69 -4.56 -5.93
CA SER A 134 3.61 -5.22 -6.86
C SER A 134 3.95 -6.67 -6.51
N THR A 135 3.48 -7.17 -5.36
CA THR A 135 3.77 -8.53 -4.90
C THR A 135 2.51 -9.35 -4.63
N MET A 136 1.73 -8.97 -3.63
CA MET A 136 0.61 -9.76 -3.10
C MET A 136 -0.65 -9.55 -3.94
N ASP A 137 -1.01 -8.30 -4.20
CA ASP A 137 -2.23 -7.95 -4.95
C ASP A 137 -2.09 -8.38 -6.41
N THR A 138 -0.90 -8.21 -7.00
CA THR A 138 -0.59 -8.74 -8.33
C THR A 138 -0.77 -10.27 -8.39
N ALA A 139 -0.35 -11.00 -7.35
CA ALA A 139 -0.53 -12.45 -7.30
C ALA A 139 -2.01 -12.84 -7.11
N LEU A 140 -2.78 -12.05 -6.35
CA LEU A 140 -4.22 -12.22 -6.20
C LEU A 140 -4.96 -11.94 -7.51
N ALA A 141 -4.64 -10.84 -8.20
CA ALA A 141 -5.23 -10.49 -9.49
C ALA A 141 -5.00 -11.59 -10.54
N PHE A 142 -3.81 -12.18 -10.57
CA PHE A 142 -3.54 -13.35 -11.41
C PHE A 142 -4.40 -14.57 -11.03
N ALA A 143 -4.59 -14.83 -9.74
CA ALA A 143 -5.46 -15.92 -9.29
C ALA A 143 -6.93 -15.69 -9.69
N LEU A 144 -7.43 -14.45 -9.57
CA LEU A 144 -8.79 -14.06 -9.95
C LEU A 144 -9.02 -14.18 -11.47
N ASP A 145 -8.07 -13.73 -12.30
CA ASP A 145 -8.13 -13.90 -13.75
C ASP A 145 -8.14 -15.39 -14.14
N THR A 146 -7.33 -16.19 -13.46
CA THR A 146 -7.21 -17.62 -13.74
C THR A 146 -8.34 -18.48 -13.17
N GLN A 147 -9.20 -17.98 -12.28
CA GLN A 147 -10.47 -18.66 -11.97
C GLN A 147 -11.53 -18.48 -13.06
N GLY A 148 -11.40 -17.44 -13.90
CA GLY A 148 -12.20 -17.26 -15.11
C GLY A 148 -11.76 -18.15 -16.29
N ALA A 149 -10.59 -18.80 -16.19
CA ALA A 149 -10.05 -19.71 -17.19
C ALA A 149 -9.88 -21.11 -16.60
N GLU A 150 -10.15 -22.17 -17.36
CA GLU A 150 -9.73 -23.52 -16.92
C GLU A 150 -8.21 -23.50 -16.62
N ILE A 151 -7.83 -23.83 -15.38
CA ILE A 151 -6.44 -23.97 -14.96
C ILE A 151 -5.83 -25.17 -15.70
N ASN A 152 -5.27 -24.90 -16.87
CA ASN A 152 -4.45 -25.87 -17.59
C ASN A 152 -3.00 -25.74 -17.10
N PRO A 153 -2.31 -26.84 -16.75
CA PRO A 153 -0.88 -26.85 -16.43
C PRO A 153 0.03 -26.12 -17.44
N ALA A 154 -0.39 -26.04 -18.71
CA ALA A 154 0.29 -25.25 -19.74
C ALA A 154 0.23 -23.73 -19.47
N THR A 155 -0.87 -23.20 -18.94
CA THR A 155 -1.06 -21.78 -18.62
C THR A 155 -0.14 -21.34 -17.49
N ILE A 156 0.03 -22.17 -16.45
CA ILE A 156 0.97 -21.94 -15.35
C ILE A 156 2.41 -21.89 -15.88
N ARG A 157 2.78 -22.80 -16.79
CA ARG A 157 4.11 -22.82 -17.40
C ARG A 157 4.40 -21.53 -18.18
N LEU A 158 3.41 -21.04 -18.93
CA LEU A 158 3.51 -19.80 -19.72
C LEU A 158 3.61 -18.55 -18.84
N ALA A 159 2.85 -18.48 -17.74
CA ALA A 159 2.95 -17.37 -16.79
C ALA A 159 4.33 -17.33 -16.09
N ALA A 160 4.83 -18.49 -15.64
CA ALA A 160 6.16 -18.61 -15.06
C ALA A 160 7.29 -18.25 -16.05
N GLU A 161 7.13 -18.59 -17.34
CA GLU A 161 8.06 -18.19 -18.39
C GLU A 161 8.03 -16.69 -18.69
N ARG A 162 6.86 -16.05 -18.64
CA ARG A 162 6.74 -14.59 -18.79
C ARG A 162 7.42 -13.84 -17.64
N ILE A 163 7.23 -14.28 -16.40
CA ILE A 163 7.90 -13.70 -15.23
C ILE A 163 9.42 -13.86 -15.36
N ARG A 164 9.90 -15.05 -15.74
CA ARG A 164 11.33 -15.31 -15.95
C ARG A 164 11.93 -14.44 -17.06
N GLN A 165 11.22 -14.29 -18.18
CA GLN A 165 11.66 -13.46 -19.31
C GLN A 165 11.58 -11.96 -19.02
N GLY A 166 10.66 -11.54 -18.14
CA GLY A 166 10.58 -10.16 -17.65
C GLY A 166 11.79 -9.79 -16.80
N MET A 167 12.23 -10.70 -15.91
CA MET A 167 13.43 -10.50 -15.09
C MET A 167 14.72 -10.41 -15.92
N ASP A 168 14.84 -11.21 -16.98
CA ASP A 168 16.03 -11.29 -17.84
C ASP A 168 16.24 -10.05 -18.73
N ARG A 169 15.21 -9.22 -18.93
CA ARG A 169 15.30 -7.97 -19.72
C ARG A 169 15.72 -6.75 -18.89
N THR A 170 15.91 -6.92 -17.59
CA THR A 170 16.30 -5.86 -16.63
C THR A 170 17.77 -5.93 -16.20
N THR A 171 18.56 -6.81 -16.83
CA THR A 171 20.02 -6.94 -16.64
C THR A 171 20.80 -6.55 -17.87
#